data_AF-A0A931H5B5-F1
#
_entry.id   AF-A0A931H5B5-F1
#
_cell.length_a   1.000
_cell.length_b   1.000
_cell.length_c   1.000
_cell.angle_alpha   90.00
_cell.angle_beta   90.00
_cell.angle_gamma   90.00
#
_symmetry.space_group_name_H-M   'P 1'
#
loop_
_entity.id
_entity.type
_entity.pdbx_description
1 polymer ?
#
loop_
_entity_poly.entity_id
_entity_poly.type
_entity_poly.pdbx_seq_one_letter_code
_entity_poly.pdbx_strand_id
1 'polypeptide(L)'
;MQRLRNFPPPSARLELAAILCIAWALFVAIPVSLGGIGLSWDALNHHIYLGWIAEHPRFDRDFLAASYQSFQYPYLYWPFYKLFQTGMPGTWAGAVLASINLAAVPPLWMLARRCVAEASWYGVAMRVLGVALAFLTGVVLSLFDSTANDVMASIPLVWAIALAMEPSAAPTGSVLAPARLPLLSGLFAGASVAFKLSNGPLAILMPLLWVLHGRSWPERGAHVVWGCVATLVGFLVFYGYWGWLLWTWYGDPVYPFYDYWFEGLRAWTGWRQP
;
A
#
# COMPACT_ATOMS: atom_id res chain seq x y z
N MET A 1 -9.57 21.12 -35.88
CA MET A 1 -9.36 21.43 -34.44
C MET A 1 -10.56 22.11 -33.76
N GLN A 2 -11.49 22.78 -34.46
CA GLN A 2 -12.68 23.42 -33.86
C GLN A 2 -13.75 22.43 -33.32
N ARG A 3 -13.86 21.22 -33.89
CA ARG A 3 -14.92 20.25 -33.52
C ARG A 3 -14.77 19.60 -32.13
N LEU A 4 -13.58 19.60 -31.54
CA LEU A 4 -13.35 19.05 -30.19
C LEU A 4 -13.75 20.03 -29.07
N ARG A 5 -14.00 21.31 -29.37
CA ARG A 5 -14.43 22.30 -28.37
C ARG A 5 -15.91 22.17 -27.97
N ASN A 6 -16.72 21.43 -28.71
CA ASN A 6 -18.17 21.38 -28.53
C ASN A 6 -18.65 20.23 -27.64
N PHE A 7 -17.77 19.32 -27.22
CA PHE A 7 -18.14 18.25 -26.30
C PHE A 7 -17.73 18.61 -24.88
N PRO A 8 -18.66 18.61 -23.91
CA PRO A 8 -18.29 18.78 -22.51
C PRO A 8 -17.35 17.64 -22.09
N PRO A 9 -16.37 17.91 -21.21
CA PRO A 9 -15.51 16.86 -20.68
C PRO A 9 -16.34 15.83 -19.91
N PRO A 10 -15.84 14.59 -19.78
CA PRO A 10 -16.52 13.54 -19.03
C PRO A 10 -16.71 13.95 -17.57
N SER A 11 -17.75 13.40 -16.94
CA SER A 11 -17.88 13.50 -15.48
C SER A 11 -16.67 12.83 -14.79
N ALA A 12 -16.33 13.27 -13.58
CA ALA A 12 -15.22 12.70 -12.82
C ALA A 12 -15.34 11.18 -12.62
N ARG A 13 -16.58 10.65 -12.49
CA ARG A 13 -16.82 9.21 -12.37
C ARG A 13 -16.50 8.46 -13.66
N LEU A 14 -16.91 9.01 -14.81
CA LEU A 14 -16.63 8.43 -16.11
C LEU A 14 -15.13 8.50 -16.43
N GLU A 15 -14.47 9.62 -16.07
CA GLU A 15 -13.03 9.78 -16.19
C GLU A 15 -12.28 8.69 -15.39
N LEU A 16 -12.59 8.53 -14.10
CA LEU A 16 -11.98 7.50 -13.27
C LEU A 16 -12.25 6.09 -13.81
N ALA A 17 -13.49 5.79 -14.21
CA ALA A 17 -13.83 4.49 -14.78
C ALA A 17 -13.02 4.20 -16.06
N ALA A 18 -12.87 5.18 -16.95
CA ALA A 18 -12.07 5.04 -18.15
C ALA A 18 -10.58 4.80 -17.81
N ILE A 19 -10.02 5.55 -16.88
CA ILE A 19 -8.64 5.38 -16.43
C ILE A 19 -8.44 3.99 -15.81
N LEU A 20 -9.37 3.51 -14.99
CA LEU A 20 -9.31 2.17 -14.41
C LEU A 20 -9.33 1.08 -15.47
N CYS A 21 -10.23 1.16 -16.46
CA CYS A 21 -10.30 0.18 -17.54
C CYS A 21 -9.01 0.16 -18.38
N ILE A 22 -8.47 1.34 -18.71
CA ILE A 22 -7.23 1.46 -19.48
C ILE A 22 -6.05 0.94 -18.68
N ALA A 23 -5.89 1.37 -17.42
CA ALA A 23 -4.80 0.93 -16.56
C ALA A 23 -4.85 -0.58 -16.33
N TRP A 24 -6.03 -1.15 -16.06
CA TRP A 24 -6.21 -2.58 -15.90
C TRP A 24 -5.81 -3.36 -17.17
N ALA A 25 -6.27 -2.92 -18.34
CA ALA A 25 -5.90 -3.54 -19.60
C ALA A 25 -4.39 -3.49 -19.84
N LEU A 26 -3.73 -2.37 -19.53
CA LEU A 26 -2.28 -2.23 -19.66
C LEU A 26 -1.51 -3.10 -18.66
N PHE A 27 -1.94 -3.15 -17.41
CA PHE A 27 -1.30 -3.97 -16.36
C PHE A 27 -1.39 -5.46 -16.69
N VAL A 28 -2.55 -5.93 -17.15
CA VAL A 28 -2.77 -7.33 -17.54
C VAL A 28 -2.08 -7.67 -18.87
N ALA A 29 -1.95 -6.70 -19.79
CA ALA A 29 -1.27 -6.93 -21.06
C ALA A 29 0.20 -7.35 -20.90
N ILE A 30 0.87 -6.92 -19.83
CA ILE A 30 2.28 -7.26 -19.57
C ILE A 30 2.47 -8.79 -19.43
N PRO A 31 1.92 -9.47 -18.41
CA PRO A 31 2.08 -10.92 -18.27
C PRO A 31 1.45 -11.72 -19.41
N VAL A 32 0.39 -11.20 -20.05
CA VAL A 32 -0.22 -11.83 -21.24
C VAL A 32 0.72 -11.80 -22.44
N SER A 33 1.34 -10.67 -22.71
CA SER A 33 2.28 -10.49 -23.83
C SER A 33 3.56 -11.30 -23.66
N LEU A 34 4.04 -11.44 -22.42
CA LEU A 34 5.23 -12.23 -22.06
C LEU A 34 4.94 -13.73 -21.99
N GLY A 35 3.67 -14.14 -21.94
CA GLY A 35 3.27 -15.53 -21.73
C GLY A 35 3.53 -16.05 -20.31
N GLY A 36 3.72 -15.15 -19.34
CA GLY A 36 4.06 -15.51 -17.97
C GLY A 36 4.53 -14.34 -17.12
N ILE A 37 4.92 -14.67 -15.89
CA ILE A 37 5.66 -13.79 -14.98
C ILE A 37 7.04 -14.39 -14.74
N GLY A 38 8.04 -13.54 -14.58
CA GLY A 38 9.39 -13.90 -14.19
C GLY A 38 9.48 -14.27 -12.72
N LEU A 39 10.24 -15.34 -12.45
CA LEU A 39 10.66 -15.68 -11.09
C LEU A 39 12.04 -15.06 -10.86
N SER A 40 12.07 -13.97 -10.10
CA SER A 40 13.32 -13.37 -9.64
C SER A 40 14.03 -14.26 -8.61
N TRP A 41 15.26 -13.88 -8.25
CA TRP A 41 15.95 -14.49 -7.12
C TRP A 41 15.07 -14.45 -5.86
N ASP A 42 14.43 -13.32 -5.58
CA ASP A 42 13.51 -13.16 -4.45
C ASP A 42 12.32 -14.13 -4.50
N ALA A 43 11.75 -14.32 -5.69
CA ALA A 43 10.64 -15.24 -5.89
C ALA A 43 10.99 -16.68 -5.52
N LEU A 44 12.19 -17.11 -5.96
CA LEU A 44 12.71 -18.46 -5.72
C LEU A 44 13.17 -18.68 -4.27
N ASN A 45 13.61 -17.62 -3.58
CA ASN A 45 14.18 -17.74 -2.24
C ASN A 45 13.17 -17.50 -1.13
N HIS A 46 12.20 -16.59 -1.30
CA HIS A 46 11.33 -16.22 -0.19
C HIS A 46 9.86 -15.93 -0.52
N HIS A 47 9.46 -15.55 -1.74
CA HIS A 47 8.05 -15.20 -1.98
C HIS A 47 7.09 -16.39 -1.78
N ILE A 48 7.42 -17.58 -2.30
CA ILE A 48 6.60 -18.78 -2.10
C ILE A 48 6.58 -19.18 -0.63
N TYR A 49 7.75 -19.17 0.02
CA TYR A 49 7.89 -19.55 1.43
C TYR A 49 7.11 -18.60 2.35
N LEU A 50 7.22 -17.28 2.15
CA LEU A 50 6.48 -16.29 2.91
C LEU A 50 4.96 -16.46 2.73
N GLY A 51 4.49 -16.69 1.51
CA GLY A 51 3.07 -16.94 1.29
C GLY A 51 2.58 -18.24 1.95
N TRP A 52 3.44 -19.26 2.10
CA TRP A 52 3.12 -20.48 2.84
C TRP A 52 2.99 -20.24 4.34
N ILE A 53 3.98 -19.57 4.95
CA ILE A 53 3.98 -19.34 6.40
C ILE A 53 2.94 -18.30 6.85
N ALA A 54 2.33 -17.55 5.92
CA ALA A 54 1.18 -16.72 6.21
C ALA A 54 0.01 -17.52 6.81
N GLU A 55 -0.15 -18.80 6.43
CA GLU A 55 -1.20 -19.69 6.95
C GLU A 55 -0.70 -20.59 8.07
N HIS A 56 0.53 -21.06 7.93
CA HIS A 56 1.14 -22.03 8.82
C HIS A 56 2.54 -21.54 9.20
N PRO A 57 2.67 -20.68 10.22
CA PRO A 57 3.97 -20.32 10.75
C PRO A 57 4.69 -21.57 11.24
N ARG A 58 5.98 -21.69 10.93
CA ARG A 58 6.80 -22.91 11.15
C ARG A 58 8.12 -22.60 11.84
N PHE A 59 8.11 -21.62 12.74
CA PHE A 59 9.31 -21.18 13.47
C PHE A 59 9.92 -22.28 14.36
N ASP A 60 9.15 -23.31 14.70
CA ASP A 60 9.57 -24.53 15.42
C ASP A 60 10.28 -25.56 14.55
N ARG A 61 10.20 -25.45 13.22
CA ARG A 61 10.66 -26.48 12.26
C ARG A 61 11.70 -25.94 11.30
N ASP A 62 11.41 -24.77 10.74
CA ASP A 62 12.11 -24.23 9.59
C ASP A 62 13.08 -23.15 10.08
N PHE A 63 14.33 -23.53 10.34
CA PHE A 63 15.36 -22.59 10.75
C PHE A 63 15.91 -21.81 9.54
N LEU A 64 15.59 -20.52 9.45
CA LEU A 64 16.07 -19.60 8.40
C LEU A 64 15.86 -20.13 6.97
N ALA A 65 14.73 -20.81 6.71
CA ALA A 65 14.47 -21.44 5.41
C ALA A 65 14.49 -20.46 4.22
N ALA A 66 14.17 -19.18 4.47
CA ALA A 66 14.32 -18.08 3.53
C ALA A 66 15.28 -17.00 4.08
N SER A 67 16.34 -17.40 4.78
CA SER A 67 17.27 -16.49 5.48
C SER A 67 16.50 -15.49 6.37
N TYR A 68 16.97 -14.24 6.48
CA TYR A 68 16.31 -13.19 7.24
C TYR A 68 14.93 -12.81 6.68
N GLN A 69 14.65 -13.09 5.41
CA GLN A 69 13.36 -12.80 4.79
C GLN A 69 12.24 -13.64 5.42
N SER A 70 12.55 -14.78 6.05
CA SER A 70 11.59 -15.64 6.75
C SER A 70 10.72 -14.93 7.80
N PHE A 71 11.17 -13.77 8.30
CA PHE A 71 10.51 -13.00 9.35
C PHE A 71 9.77 -11.77 8.84
N GLN A 72 9.83 -11.50 7.53
CA GLN A 72 9.10 -10.41 6.92
C GLN A 72 7.59 -10.66 6.95
N TYR A 73 6.82 -9.58 6.85
CA TYR A 73 5.36 -9.63 6.85
C TYR A 73 4.83 -10.49 5.68
N PRO A 74 4.25 -11.67 5.96
CA PRO A 74 4.08 -12.71 4.94
C PRO A 74 2.81 -12.53 4.09
N TYR A 75 1.82 -11.81 4.60
CA TYR A 75 0.46 -11.82 4.04
C TYR A 75 0.33 -11.21 2.65
N LEU A 76 1.26 -10.35 2.25
CA LEU A 76 1.28 -9.81 0.88
C LEU A 76 1.75 -10.84 -0.16
N TYR A 77 2.45 -11.89 0.26
CA TYR A 77 2.89 -12.97 -0.61
C TYR A 77 1.86 -14.11 -0.71
N TRP A 78 0.87 -14.13 0.19
CA TRP A 78 -0.18 -15.14 0.22
C TRP A 78 -0.97 -15.26 -1.09
N PRO A 79 -1.39 -14.16 -1.77
CA PRO A 79 -2.11 -14.28 -3.05
C PRO A 79 -1.30 -15.01 -4.12
N PHE A 80 -0.01 -14.68 -4.26
CA PHE A 80 0.87 -15.36 -5.21
C PHE A 80 1.02 -16.85 -4.86
N TYR A 81 1.25 -17.17 -3.58
CA TYR A 81 1.37 -18.56 -3.12
C TYR A 81 0.12 -19.39 -3.43
N LYS A 82 -1.08 -18.83 -3.25
CA LYS A 82 -2.32 -19.53 -3.61
C LYS A 82 -2.45 -19.77 -5.10
N LEU A 83 -2.13 -18.79 -5.93
CA LEU A 83 -2.13 -18.97 -7.38
C LEU A 83 -1.13 -20.07 -7.79
N PHE A 84 0.07 -20.06 -7.19
CA PHE A 84 1.06 -21.11 -7.39
C PHE A 84 0.56 -22.50 -7.00
N GLN A 85 -0.05 -22.66 -5.81
CA GLN A 85 -0.60 -23.94 -5.34
C GLN A 85 -1.67 -24.52 -6.27
N THR A 86 -2.48 -23.68 -6.92
CA THR A 86 -3.49 -24.14 -7.88
C THR A 86 -2.90 -24.69 -9.19
N GLY A 87 -1.59 -24.51 -9.43
CA GLY A 87 -0.96 -24.83 -10.71
C GLY A 87 -1.38 -23.89 -11.83
N MET A 88 -1.88 -22.68 -11.49
CA MET A 88 -2.33 -21.71 -12.48
C MET A 88 -1.17 -21.30 -13.41
N PRO A 89 -1.39 -21.22 -14.73
CA PRO A 89 -0.37 -20.71 -15.65
C PRO A 89 0.10 -19.31 -15.24
N GLY A 90 1.41 -19.06 -15.35
CA GLY A 90 2.03 -17.79 -14.94
C GLY A 90 1.37 -16.55 -15.56
N THR A 91 0.84 -16.68 -16.78
CA THR A 91 0.07 -15.62 -17.45
C THR A 91 -1.14 -15.17 -16.64
N TRP A 92 -1.94 -16.13 -16.20
CA TRP A 92 -3.18 -15.86 -15.46
C TRP A 92 -2.88 -15.47 -14.01
N ALA A 93 -1.88 -16.10 -13.40
CA ALA A 93 -1.41 -15.70 -12.08
C ALA A 93 -0.92 -14.23 -12.09
N GLY A 94 -0.13 -13.87 -13.10
CA GLY A 94 0.32 -12.49 -13.34
C GLY A 94 -0.84 -11.53 -13.56
N ALA A 95 -1.82 -11.89 -14.39
CA ALA A 95 -3.01 -11.07 -14.61
C ALA A 95 -3.78 -10.79 -13.31
N VAL A 96 -3.90 -11.77 -12.41
CA VAL A 96 -4.53 -11.59 -11.09
C VAL A 96 -3.71 -10.66 -10.21
N LEU A 97 -2.39 -10.88 -10.10
CA LEU A 97 -1.51 -10.01 -9.31
C LEU A 97 -1.50 -8.56 -9.81
N ALA A 98 -1.40 -8.38 -11.14
CA ALA A 98 -1.49 -7.09 -11.81
C ALA A 98 -2.84 -6.39 -11.55
N SER A 99 -3.93 -7.15 -11.44
CA SER A 99 -5.26 -6.62 -11.10
C SER A 99 -5.33 -6.09 -9.67
N ILE A 100 -4.60 -6.68 -8.72
CA ILE A 100 -4.53 -6.17 -7.33
C ILE A 100 -3.87 -4.78 -7.31
N ASN A 101 -2.84 -4.58 -8.12
CA ASN A 101 -2.15 -3.29 -8.25
C ASN A 101 -3.04 -2.17 -8.80
N LEU A 102 -4.19 -2.49 -9.40
CA LEU A 102 -5.17 -1.50 -9.85
C LEU A 102 -5.68 -0.60 -8.71
N ALA A 103 -5.65 -1.09 -7.47
CA ALA A 103 -6.06 -0.29 -6.30
C ALA A 103 -5.15 0.93 -6.03
N ALA A 104 -3.98 1.04 -6.66
CA ALA A 104 -3.15 2.25 -6.66
C ALA A 104 -3.69 3.35 -7.58
N VAL A 105 -4.53 3.03 -8.58
CA VAL A 105 -4.98 3.98 -9.61
C VAL A 105 -5.92 5.06 -9.06
N PRO A 106 -6.97 4.74 -8.26
CA PRO A 106 -7.86 5.76 -7.71
C PRO A 106 -7.16 6.87 -6.91
N PRO A 107 -6.26 6.59 -5.94
CA PRO A 107 -5.64 7.66 -5.18
C PRO A 107 -4.66 8.49 -6.02
N LEU A 108 -3.99 7.89 -7.02
CA LEU A 108 -3.18 8.64 -7.99
C LEU A 108 -4.05 9.58 -8.84
N TRP A 109 -5.22 9.13 -9.27
CA TRP A 109 -6.17 9.99 -9.98
C TRP A 109 -6.69 11.13 -9.09
N MET A 110 -6.97 10.86 -7.80
CA MET A 110 -7.35 11.88 -6.82
C MET A 110 -6.26 12.96 -6.71
N LEU A 111 -4.99 12.54 -6.59
CA LEU A 111 -3.84 13.45 -6.56
C LEU A 111 -3.71 14.25 -7.86
N ALA A 112 -3.81 13.59 -9.02
CA ALA A 112 -3.77 14.24 -10.32
C ALA A 112 -4.87 15.31 -10.46
N ARG A 113 -6.07 15.06 -9.94
CA ARG A 113 -7.17 16.03 -9.87
C ARG A 113 -6.88 17.25 -9.00
N ARG A 114 -5.98 17.14 -8.03
CA ARG A 114 -5.55 18.28 -7.22
C ARG A 114 -4.47 19.10 -7.86
N CYS A 115 -3.57 18.45 -8.58
CA CYS A 115 -2.56 19.15 -9.38
C CYS A 115 -3.20 19.83 -10.60
N VAL A 116 -4.22 19.21 -11.20
CA VAL A 116 -4.91 19.69 -12.40
C VAL A 116 -6.42 19.76 -12.17
N ALA A 117 -6.86 20.89 -11.61
CA ALA A 117 -8.27 21.14 -11.28
C ALA A 117 -9.16 21.48 -12.50
N GLU A 118 -8.56 21.77 -13.65
CA GLU A 118 -9.27 22.23 -14.84
C GLU A 118 -10.26 21.17 -15.37
N ALA A 119 -11.52 21.55 -15.54
CA ALA A 119 -12.56 20.74 -16.14
C ALA A 119 -12.62 20.97 -17.66
N SER A 120 -11.54 20.58 -18.35
CA SER A 120 -11.46 20.59 -19.82
C SER A 120 -10.85 19.28 -20.33
N TRP A 121 -10.98 19.01 -21.63
CA TRP A 121 -10.30 17.86 -22.25
C TRP A 121 -8.78 17.90 -22.10
N TYR A 122 -8.19 19.10 -22.06
CA TYR A 122 -6.77 19.27 -21.75
C TYR A 122 -6.46 18.85 -20.31
N GLY A 123 -7.27 19.31 -19.34
CA GLY A 123 -7.14 18.89 -17.95
C GLY A 123 -7.28 17.38 -17.76
N VAL A 124 -8.27 16.76 -18.43
CA VAL A 124 -8.44 15.29 -18.47
C VAL A 124 -7.18 14.62 -19.00
N ALA A 125 -6.65 15.08 -20.14
CA ALA A 125 -5.44 14.50 -20.73
C ALA A 125 -4.23 14.61 -19.78
N MET A 126 -4.03 15.76 -19.13
CA MET A 126 -2.95 15.95 -18.16
C MET A 126 -3.09 15.04 -16.94
N ARG A 127 -4.32 14.79 -16.45
CA ARG A 127 -4.56 13.85 -15.36
C ARG A 127 -4.29 12.40 -15.76
N VAL A 128 -4.74 11.99 -16.95
CA VAL A 128 -4.44 10.67 -17.51
C VAL A 128 -2.93 10.48 -17.64
N LEU A 129 -2.22 11.47 -18.17
CA LEU A 129 -0.76 11.43 -18.29
C LEU A 129 -0.08 11.38 -16.91
N GLY A 130 -0.54 12.16 -15.94
CA GLY A 130 -0.01 12.12 -14.57
C GLY A 130 -0.16 10.75 -13.92
N VAL A 131 -1.32 10.11 -14.06
CA VAL A 131 -1.54 8.74 -13.58
C VAL A 131 -0.66 7.75 -14.34
N ALA A 132 -0.55 7.87 -15.67
CA ALA A 132 0.30 6.99 -16.47
C ALA A 132 1.78 7.10 -16.04
N LEU A 133 2.30 8.31 -15.87
CA LEU A 133 3.68 8.55 -15.46
C LEU A 133 4.03 7.94 -14.10
N ALA A 134 3.06 7.81 -13.18
CA ALA A 134 3.26 7.14 -11.90
C ALA A 134 3.62 5.64 -12.06
N PHE A 135 3.22 5.01 -13.17
CA PHE A 135 3.50 3.60 -13.45
C PHE A 135 4.57 3.37 -14.51
N LEU A 136 4.98 4.39 -15.26
CA LEU A 136 5.91 4.27 -16.39
C LEU A 136 7.39 4.36 -15.99
N THR A 137 7.71 4.37 -14.69
CA THR A 137 9.11 4.25 -14.27
C THR A 137 9.61 2.83 -14.56
N GLY A 138 10.88 2.69 -14.97
CA GLY A 138 11.44 1.36 -15.30
C GLY A 138 11.34 0.38 -14.12
N VAL A 139 11.49 0.88 -12.90
CA VAL A 139 11.35 0.08 -11.67
C VAL A 139 9.92 -0.40 -11.48
N VAL A 140 8.90 0.45 -11.66
CA VAL A 140 7.51 0.04 -11.46
C VAL A 140 7.04 -0.91 -12.56
N LEU A 141 7.43 -0.66 -13.82
CA LEU A 141 7.10 -1.53 -14.94
C LEU A 141 7.66 -2.95 -14.75
N SER A 142 8.89 -3.08 -14.27
CA SER A 142 9.51 -4.39 -13.99
C SER A 142 8.90 -5.15 -12.80
N LEU A 143 7.90 -4.58 -12.12
CA LEU A 143 7.19 -5.28 -11.05
C LEU A 143 5.94 -6.00 -11.57
N PHE A 144 5.40 -5.58 -12.71
CA PHE A 144 4.17 -6.15 -13.29
C PHE A 144 4.37 -7.50 -13.98
N ASP A 145 5.61 -7.88 -14.29
CA ASP A 145 5.98 -9.22 -14.72
C ASP A 145 6.64 -10.02 -13.58
N SER A 146 6.53 -9.57 -12.34
CA SER A 146 7.20 -10.19 -11.19
C SER A 146 6.19 -10.63 -10.13
N THR A 147 6.71 -11.24 -9.06
CA THR A 147 5.94 -11.61 -7.86
C THR A 147 6.24 -10.71 -6.66
N ALA A 148 6.98 -9.61 -6.89
CA ALA A 148 7.30 -8.64 -5.86
C ALA A 148 6.05 -7.87 -5.42
N ASN A 149 5.98 -7.58 -4.12
CA ASN A 149 4.82 -6.93 -3.51
C ASN A 149 5.01 -5.43 -3.31
N ASP A 150 6.08 -4.82 -3.85
CA ASP A 150 6.43 -3.41 -3.63
C ASP A 150 5.30 -2.44 -4.04
N VAL A 151 4.69 -2.66 -5.21
CA VAL A 151 3.53 -1.86 -5.64
C VAL A 151 2.38 -2.06 -4.66
N MET A 152 2.06 -3.32 -4.32
CA MET A 152 0.99 -3.67 -3.37
C MET A 152 1.19 -3.01 -2.00
N ALA A 153 2.42 -3.03 -1.50
CA ALA A 153 2.80 -2.44 -0.21
C ALA A 153 2.72 -0.91 -0.22
N SER A 154 2.90 -0.28 -1.38
CA SER A 154 2.80 1.18 -1.53
C SER A 154 1.35 1.68 -1.62
N ILE A 155 0.39 0.83 -2.04
CA ILE A 155 -1.02 1.22 -2.24
C ILE A 155 -1.59 2.00 -1.04
N PRO A 156 -1.47 1.52 0.22
CA PRO A 156 -2.02 2.24 1.36
C PRO A 156 -1.35 3.61 1.57
N LEU A 157 -0.05 3.77 1.31
CA LEU A 157 0.61 5.07 1.48
C LEU A 157 0.08 6.09 0.46
N VAL A 158 -0.10 5.68 -0.80
CA VAL A 158 -0.65 6.58 -1.82
C VAL A 158 -2.08 6.99 -1.47
N TRP A 159 -2.89 6.06 -0.94
CA TRP A 159 -4.20 6.37 -0.37
C TRP A 159 -4.10 7.34 0.80
N ALA A 160 -3.17 7.13 1.72
CA ALA A 160 -2.96 8.01 2.87
C ALA A 160 -2.68 9.46 2.42
N ILE A 161 -1.78 9.63 1.45
CA ILE A 161 -1.42 10.95 0.90
C ILE A 161 -2.62 11.56 0.16
N ALA A 162 -3.29 10.81 -0.71
CA ALA A 162 -4.45 11.30 -1.46
C ALA A 162 -5.56 11.79 -0.52
N LEU A 163 -5.88 11.02 0.52
CA LEU A 163 -6.87 11.39 1.54
C LEU A 163 -6.43 12.58 2.39
N ALA A 164 -5.15 12.67 2.74
CA ALA A 164 -4.58 13.82 3.46
C ALA A 164 -4.48 15.09 2.60
N MET A 165 -4.72 15.00 1.30
CA MET A 165 -4.83 16.16 0.42
C MET A 165 -6.29 16.53 0.14
N GLU A 166 -7.27 15.62 0.37
CA GLU A 166 -8.73 15.87 0.25
C GLU A 166 -9.19 17.11 1.01
N PRO A 167 -9.95 18.04 0.38
CA PRO A 167 -10.41 19.20 1.12
C PRO A 167 -11.39 18.71 2.18
N SER A 168 -11.22 19.17 3.42
CA SER A 168 -12.19 18.88 4.46
C SER A 168 -13.55 19.42 4.03
N ALA A 169 -14.56 18.54 3.93
CA ALA A 169 -15.91 18.94 3.60
C ALA A 169 -16.43 19.97 4.64
N ALA A 170 -17.32 20.87 4.19
CA ALA A 170 -17.97 21.84 5.07
C ALA A 170 -18.59 21.15 6.30
N PRO A 171 -18.62 21.82 7.47
CA PRO A 171 -18.98 21.17 8.73
C PRO A 171 -20.42 20.68 8.67
N THR A 172 -20.60 19.37 8.46
CA THR A 172 -21.77 18.67 8.95
C THR A 172 -21.60 18.57 10.47
N GLY A 173 -22.68 18.76 11.24
CA GLY A 173 -22.65 18.91 12.71
C GLY A 173 -22.14 17.71 13.52
N SER A 174 -21.36 16.80 12.93
CA SER A 174 -20.66 15.71 13.58
C SER A 174 -19.20 16.07 13.84
N VAL A 175 -18.75 15.91 15.08
CA VAL A 175 -17.35 16.11 15.50
C VAL A 175 -16.38 15.21 14.71
N LEU A 176 -16.86 14.08 14.17
CA LEU A 176 -16.06 13.14 13.38
C LEU A 176 -15.99 13.50 11.89
N ALA A 177 -16.89 14.33 11.37
CA ALA A 177 -16.91 14.67 9.94
C ALA A 177 -15.65 15.45 9.49
N PRO A 178 -15.14 16.43 10.26
CA PRO A 178 -13.87 17.10 9.95
C PRO A 178 -12.65 16.17 10.10
N ALA A 179 -12.68 15.22 11.07
CA ALA A 179 -11.56 14.34 11.36
C ALA A 179 -11.49 13.08 10.48
N ARG A 180 -12.55 12.78 9.71
CA ARG A 180 -12.65 11.55 8.92
C ARG A 180 -11.48 11.36 7.94
N LEU A 181 -11.05 12.41 7.25
CA LEU A 181 -9.97 12.32 6.26
C LEU A 181 -8.61 12.07 6.93
N PRO A 182 -8.19 12.84 7.96
CA PRO A 182 -6.97 12.51 8.71
C PRO A 182 -7.00 11.14 9.37
N LEU A 183 -8.15 10.70 9.90
CA LEU A 183 -8.30 9.36 10.48
C LEU A 183 -8.10 8.25 9.44
N LEU A 184 -8.81 8.32 8.30
CA LEU A 184 -8.64 7.33 7.23
C LEU A 184 -7.21 7.38 6.67
N SER A 185 -6.67 8.58 6.46
CA SER A 185 -5.28 8.77 6.02
C SER A 185 -4.29 8.10 6.98
N GLY A 186 -4.44 8.31 8.29
CA GLY A 186 -3.62 7.65 9.32
C GLY A 186 -3.75 6.13 9.26
N LEU A 187 -4.96 5.58 9.22
CA LEU A 187 -5.17 4.12 9.11
C LEU A 187 -4.42 3.52 7.90
N PHE A 188 -4.52 4.16 6.75
CA PHE A 188 -3.81 3.75 5.53
C PHE A 188 -2.29 3.91 5.64
N ALA A 189 -1.79 4.95 6.31
CA ALA A 189 -0.36 5.11 6.59
C ALA A 189 0.16 3.96 7.47
N GLY A 190 -0.58 3.63 8.54
CA GLY A 190 -0.26 2.50 9.42
C GLY A 190 -0.24 1.15 8.69
N ALA A 191 -1.26 0.91 7.86
CA ALA A 191 -1.31 -0.27 7.00
C ALA A 191 -0.11 -0.34 6.04
N SER A 192 0.34 0.78 5.49
CA SER A 192 1.52 0.81 4.61
C SER A 192 2.81 0.42 5.33
N VAL A 193 2.99 0.88 6.56
CA VAL A 193 4.15 0.50 7.39
C VAL A 193 4.09 -0.98 7.74
N ALA A 194 2.92 -1.51 8.07
CA ALA A 194 2.73 -2.94 8.32
C ALA A 194 3.10 -3.79 7.09
N PHE A 195 2.67 -3.34 5.91
CA PHE A 195 2.91 -4.01 4.64
C PHE A 195 4.39 -4.01 4.26
N LYS A 196 5.11 -2.93 4.56
CA LYS A 196 6.57 -2.87 4.43
C LYS A 196 7.13 -1.84 5.41
N LEU A 197 7.94 -2.29 6.36
CA LEU A 197 8.51 -1.43 7.40
C LEU A 197 9.33 -0.26 6.81
N SER A 198 9.90 -0.44 5.60
CA SER A 198 10.62 0.62 4.87
C SER A 198 9.73 1.79 4.42
N ASN A 199 8.40 1.67 4.51
CA ASN A 199 7.48 2.81 4.31
C ASN A 199 7.39 3.70 5.57
N GLY A 200 7.89 3.24 6.73
CA GLY A 200 7.92 3.97 7.98
C GLY A 200 8.49 5.39 7.88
N PRO A 201 9.68 5.60 7.28
CA PRO A 201 10.25 6.93 7.08
C PRO A 201 9.33 7.90 6.32
N LEU A 202 8.58 7.41 5.33
CA LEU A 202 7.61 8.23 4.60
C LEU A 202 6.35 8.50 5.43
N ALA A 203 5.88 7.51 6.18
CA ALA A 203 4.71 7.66 7.07
C ALA A 203 4.94 8.69 8.19
N ILE A 204 6.19 8.87 8.66
CA ILE A 204 6.57 9.91 9.64
C ILE A 204 6.30 11.34 9.12
N LEU A 205 6.25 11.54 7.80
CA LEU A 205 5.98 12.86 7.20
C LEU A 205 4.48 13.19 7.11
N MET A 206 3.59 12.23 7.32
CA MET A 206 2.15 12.42 7.21
C MET A 206 1.54 13.53 8.11
N PRO A 207 2.03 13.77 9.34
CA PRO A 207 1.63 14.93 10.14
C PRO A 207 1.72 16.28 9.41
N LEU A 208 2.69 16.44 8.50
CA LEU A 208 2.85 17.65 7.69
C LEU A 208 1.69 17.87 6.72
N LEU A 209 0.98 16.82 6.34
CA LEU A 209 -0.21 16.91 5.48
C LEU A 209 -1.48 17.10 6.32
N TRP A 210 -1.57 16.44 7.48
CA TRP A 210 -2.75 16.57 8.36
C TRP A 210 -2.88 17.95 8.98
N VAL A 211 -1.77 18.66 9.22
CA VAL A 211 -1.81 20.06 9.68
C VAL A 211 -2.49 21.01 8.68
N LEU A 212 -2.63 20.60 7.41
CA LEU A 212 -3.35 21.37 6.38
C LEU A 212 -4.87 21.26 6.53
N HIS A 213 -5.33 20.23 7.26
CA HIS A 213 -6.73 20.06 7.64
C HIS A 213 -6.95 20.85 8.93
N GLY A 214 -7.61 22.01 8.87
CA GLY A 214 -7.94 22.81 10.04
C GLY A 214 -7.82 24.32 9.80
N ARG A 215 -8.79 25.07 10.33
CA ARG A 215 -8.87 26.53 10.17
C ARG A 215 -8.16 27.26 11.30
N SER A 216 -8.06 26.62 12.47
CA SER A 216 -7.37 27.13 13.66
C SER A 216 -6.22 26.20 14.07
N TRP A 217 -5.22 26.73 14.79
CA TRP A 217 -4.10 25.92 15.30
C TRP A 217 -4.53 24.75 16.21
N PRO A 218 -5.52 24.90 17.11
CA PRO A 218 -6.02 23.77 17.91
C PRO A 218 -6.64 22.66 17.07
N GLU A 219 -7.43 23.00 16.04
CA GLU A 219 -8.00 22.01 15.11
C GLU A 219 -6.89 21.24 14.39
N ARG A 220 -5.91 21.96 13.84
CA ARG A 220 -4.76 21.36 13.14
C ARG A 220 -3.99 20.40 14.05
N GLY A 221 -3.77 20.79 15.30
CA GLY A 221 -3.16 19.93 16.31
C GLY A 221 -3.99 18.67 16.57
N ALA A 222 -5.30 18.80 16.70
CA ALA A 222 -6.20 17.66 16.87
C ALA A 222 -6.16 16.72 15.67
N HIS A 223 -6.16 17.23 14.43
CA HIS A 223 -6.05 16.40 13.22
C HIS A 223 -4.74 15.63 13.15
N VAL A 224 -3.62 16.25 13.55
CA VAL A 224 -2.33 15.55 13.67
C VAL A 224 -2.39 14.44 14.70
N VAL A 225 -2.91 14.71 15.90
CA VAL A 225 -3.04 13.70 16.96
C VAL A 225 -3.92 12.53 16.50
N TRP A 226 -5.09 12.82 15.93
CA TRP A 226 -5.99 11.78 15.43
C TRP A 226 -5.39 10.97 14.29
N GLY A 227 -4.67 11.62 13.36
CA GLY A 227 -3.93 10.92 12.31
C GLY A 227 -2.86 9.99 12.88
N CYS A 228 -2.06 10.45 13.86
CA CYS A 228 -1.04 9.64 14.51
C CYS A 228 -1.64 8.42 15.24
N VAL A 229 -2.72 8.62 16.00
CA VAL A 229 -3.43 7.53 16.68
C VAL A 229 -3.97 6.54 15.65
N ALA A 230 -4.57 7.03 14.56
CA ALA A 230 -5.05 6.18 13.48
C ALA A 230 -3.92 5.41 12.78
N THR A 231 -2.74 6.00 12.60
CA THR A 231 -1.55 5.27 12.11
C THR A 231 -1.16 4.12 13.02
N LEU A 232 -1.13 4.34 14.33
CA LEU A 232 -0.84 3.27 15.29
C LEU A 232 -1.89 2.16 15.22
N VAL A 233 -3.18 2.53 15.18
CA VAL A 233 -4.27 1.57 15.05
C VAL A 233 -4.17 0.79 13.74
N GLY A 234 -3.92 1.46 12.61
CA GLY A 234 -3.75 0.80 11.31
C GLY A 234 -2.59 -0.18 11.33
N PHE A 235 -1.44 0.23 11.87
CA PHE A 235 -0.28 -0.64 12.02
C PHE A 235 -0.60 -1.87 12.89
N LEU A 236 -1.23 -1.69 14.06
CA LEU A 236 -1.57 -2.79 14.95
C LEU A 236 -2.61 -3.75 14.35
N VAL A 237 -3.58 -3.25 13.59
CA VAL A 237 -4.59 -4.10 12.93
C VAL A 237 -3.95 -5.04 11.92
N PHE A 238 -2.99 -4.56 11.12
CA PHE A 238 -2.37 -5.37 10.08
C PHE A 238 -1.15 -6.14 10.59
N TYR A 239 -0.25 -5.49 11.32
CA TYR A 239 1.02 -6.07 11.77
C TYR A 239 0.94 -6.74 13.14
N GLY A 240 -0.02 -6.38 13.98
CA GLY A 240 -0.03 -6.73 15.41
C GLY A 240 0.06 -8.23 15.67
N TYR A 241 -0.67 -9.05 14.90
CA TYR A 241 -0.60 -10.50 15.02
C TYR A 241 0.79 -11.04 14.64
N TRP A 242 1.36 -10.58 13.52
CA TRP A 242 2.68 -11.03 13.06
C TRP A 242 3.79 -10.61 14.03
N GLY A 243 3.78 -9.33 14.44
CA GLY A 243 4.73 -8.83 15.44
C GLY A 243 4.59 -9.53 16.78
N TRP A 244 3.37 -9.89 17.20
CA TRP A 244 3.16 -10.69 18.40
C TRP A 244 3.73 -12.11 18.26
N LEU A 245 3.59 -12.71 17.09
CA LEU A 245 4.15 -14.03 16.82
C LEU A 245 5.69 -13.98 16.87
N LEU A 246 6.31 -13.00 16.23
CA LEU A 246 7.76 -12.78 16.31
C LEU A 246 8.21 -12.50 17.75
N TRP A 247 7.45 -11.70 18.50
CA TRP A 247 7.70 -11.49 19.93
C TRP A 247 7.66 -12.80 20.71
N THR A 248 6.67 -13.66 20.45
CA THR A 248 6.55 -14.94 21.15
C THR A 248 7.76 -15.84 20.93
N TRP A 249 8.26 -15.93 19.69
CA TRP A 249 9.35 -16.84 19.32
C TRP A 249 10.75 -16.28 19.53
N TYR A 250 10.94 -14.98 19.32
CA TYR A 250 12.26 -14.33 19.29
C TYR A 250 12.40 -13.18 20.29
N GLY A 251 11.32 -12.75 20.93
CA GLY A 251 11.35 -11.63 21.87
C GLY A 251 11.71 -10.30 21.19
N ASP A 252 11.42 -10.19 19.90
CA ASP A 252 11.62 -9.02 19.05
C ASP A 252 10.49 -9.00 18.00
N PRO A 253 9.60 -7.99 18.00
CA PRO A 253 8.46 -7.93 17.09
C PRO A 253 8.85 -7.57 15.65
N VAL A 254 10.11 -7.20 15.39
CA VAL A 254 10.67 -6.88 14.07
C VAL A 254 11.94 -7.68 13.78
N TYR A 255 12.05 -8.85 14.41
CA TYR A 255 13.18 -9.77 14.26
C TYR A 255 13.54 -10.00 12.79
N PRO A 256 14.84 -10.05 12.42
CA PRO A 256 16.03 -10.02 13.28
C PRO A 256 16.63 -8.61 13.47
N PHE A 257 15.84 -7.54 13.23
CA PHE A 257 16.36 -6.19 13.22
C PHE A 257 16.29 -5.55 14.60
N TYR A 258 17.38 -4.90 15.02
CA TYR A 258 17.44 -4.13 16.27
C TYR A 258 17.19 -4.96 17.54
N ASP A 259 17.58 -6.23 17.55
CA ASP A 259 17.37 -7.13 18.70
C ASP A 259 17.78 -6.53 20.05
N TYR A 260 18.91 -5.82 20.09
CA TYR A 260 19.42 -5.14 21.27
C TYR A 260 18.48 -4.06 21.86
N TRP A 261 17.60 -3.46 21.05
CA TRP A 261 16.58 -2.51 21.53
C TRP A 261 15.49 -3.19 22.36
N PHE A 262 15.32 -4.50 22.21
CA PHE A 262 14.28 -5.26 22.89
C PHE A 262 14.77 -5.99 24.14
N GLU A 263 16.07 -5.99 24.44
CA GLU A 263 16.65 -6.63 25.64
C GLU A 263 15.98 -6.17 26.95
N GLY A 264 15.87 -4.85 27.14
CA GLY A 264 15.23 -4.30 28.33
C GLY A 264 13.74 -4.66 28.43
N LEU A 265 13.05 -4.71 27.30
CA LEU A 265 11.65 -5.10 27.25
C LEU A 265 11.48 -6.59 27.60
N ARG A 266 12.33 -7.47 27.04
CA ARG A 266 12.34 -8.91 27.37
C ARG A 266 12.58 -9.15 28.86
N ALA A 267 13.54 -8.46 29.45
CA ALA A 267 13.85 -8.56 30.87
C ALA A 267 12.65 -8.10 31.74
N TRP A 268 12.02 -6.98 31.37
CA TRP A 268 10.86 -6.45 32.08
C TRP A 268 9.62 -7.33 31.97
N THR A 269 9.33 -7.89 30.79
CA THR A 269 8.19 -8.78 30.59
C THR A 269 8.44 -10.21 31.08
N GLY A 270 9.66 -10.53 31.50
CA GLY A 270 10.06 -11.90 31.85
C GLY A 270 9.99 -12.87 30.66
N TRP A 271 10.21 -12.37 29.44
CA TRP A 271 10.13 -13.17 28.22
C TRP A 271 11.13 -14.32 28.27
N ARG A 272 10.70 -15.50 27.80
CA ARG A 272 11.53 -16.70 27.65
C ARG A 272 11.23 -17.33 26.31
N GLN A 273 12.28 -17.79 25.63
CA GLN A 273 12.15 -18.48 24.36
C GLN A 273 11.29 -19.76 24.55
N PRO A 274 10.30 -20.01 23.67
CA PRO A 274 9.50 -21.23 23.68
C PRO A 274 10.31 -22.51 23.48
#